data_AF-X6M9P8-F1
#
_entry.id   AF-X6M9P8-F1
#
_cell.length_a   1.000
_cell.length_b   1.000
_cell.length_c   1.000
_cell.angle_alpha   90.00
_cell.angle_beta   90.00
_cell.angle_gamma   90.00
#
_symmetry.space_group_name_H-M   'P 1'
#
loop_
_entity.id
_entity.type
_entity.pdbx_description
1 polymer ?
#
loop_
_entity_poly.entity_id
_entity_poly.type
_entity_poly.pdbx_seq_one_letter_code
_entity_poly.pdbx_strand_id
1 'polypeptide(L)'
;MRFLHINWLLLLSLLAALGTGKDKYNEALYFRPLLGGSMLVQLLFEIETEYSTIESNNYEKFPKPIGQILKKHPVWELEMELTKGRWNKKKWGEYGRKRYGYEISPYGAQIRGILYNKDNNTNEINMQKHWIEIESKLSGLYCSSINQIKIQNEKIKYGYYPIGIKEINNITWIEYYGTLPSEP
;
A
#
# COMPACT_ATOMS: atom_id res chain seq x y z
N MET A 1 -42.51 -11.14 -31.65
CA MET A 1 -41.12 -10.60 -31.69
C MET A 1 -40.67 -9.84 -30.43
N ARG A 2 -41.55 -9.41 -29.50
CA ARG A 2 -41.14 -8.66 -28.28
C ARG A 2 -40.53 -9.51 -27.14
N PHE A 3 -40.76 -10.82 -27.11
CA PHE A 3 -40.25 -11.72 -26.06
C PHE A 3 -38.75 -12.07 -26.20
N LEU A 4 -38.17 -11.96 -27.41
CA LEU A 4 -36.74 -12.27 -27.60
C LEU A 4 -35.82 -11.23 -26.96
N HIS A 5 -36.22 -9.96 -26.92
CA HIS A 5 -35.41 -8.88 -26.36
C HIS A 5 -35.33 -8.92 -24.83
N ILE A 6 -36.39 -9.36 -24.15
CA ILE A 6 -36.41 -9.52 -22.69
C ILE A 6 -35.44 -10.63 -22.26
N ASN A 7 -35.36 -11.73 -23.02
CA ASN A 7 -34.46 -12.84 -22.73
C ASN A 7 -32.98 -12.44 -22.92
N TRP A 8 -32.68 -11.60 -23.91
CA TRP A 8 -31.34 -11.07 -24.15
C TRP A 8 -30.89 -10.08 -23.07
N LEU A 9 -31.78 -9.22 -22.57
CA LEU A 9 -31.50 -8.31 -21.46
C LEU A 9 -31.29 -9.05 -20.14
N LEU A 10 -32.07 -10.11 -19.89
CA LEU A 10 -31.88 -10.97 -18.72
C LEU A 10 -30.54 -11.72 -18.81
N LEU A 11 -30.17 -12.27 -19.98
CA LEU A 11 -28.87 -12.88 -20.22
C LEU A 11 -27.70 -11.89 -20.03
N LEU A 12 -27.84 -10.64 -20.52
CA LEU A 12 -26.82 -9.61 -20.31
C LEU A 12 -26.66 -9.23 -18.83
N SER A 13 -27.77 -9.13 -18.09
CA SER A 13 -27.74 -8.85 -16.65
C SER A 13 -27.13 -10.00 -15.84
N LEU A 14 -27.40 -11.25 -16.24
CA LEU A 14 -26.83 -12.44 -15.61
C LEU A 14 -25.33 -12.57 -15.89
N LEU A 15 -24.88 -12.22 -17.11
CA LEU A 15 -23.47 -12.17 -17.48
C LEU A 15 -22.70 -11.08 -16.71
N ALA A 16 -23.33 -9.92 -16.48
CA ALA A 16 -22.74 -8.83 -15.70
C ALA A 16 -22.61 -9.16 -14.21
N ALA A 17 -23.49 -10.00 -13.66
CA ALA A 17 -23.46 -10.43 -12.26
C ALA A 17 -22.38 -11.50 -11.94
N LEU A 18 -21.83 -12.17 -12.96
CA LEU A 18 -20.80 -13.21 -12.80
C LEU A 18 -19.39 -12.65 -12.51
N GLY A 19 -19.21 -11.33 -12.56
CA GLY A 19 -17.90 -10.66 -12.46
C GLY A 19 -17.71 -9.85 -11.18
N THR A 20 -17.99 -10.41 -10.01
CA THR A 20 -17.50 -9.79 -8.75
C THR A 20 -16.15 -10.39 -8.41
N GLY A 21 -15.09 -9.73 -8.86
CA GLY A 21 -13.73 -10.12 -8.53
C GLY A 21 -13.44 -10.00 -7.04
N LYS A 22 -12.65 -10.94 -6.49
CA LYS A 22 -12.27 -10.93 -5.06
C LYS A 22 -11.30 -9.79 -4.71
N ASP A 23 -10.58 -9.31 -5.70
CA ASP A 23 -9.62 -8.23 -5.55
C ASP A 23 -10.30 -6.89 -5.84
N LYS A 24 -10.12 -5.92 -4.95
CA LYS A 24 -10.46 -4.52 -5.20
C LYS A 24 -9.20 -3.78 -5.60
N TYR A 25 -9.34 -2.92 -6.60
CA TYR A 25 -8.25 -2.12 -7.14
C TYR A 25 -8.79 -0.74 -7.46
N ASN A 26 -8.25 0.28 -6.79
CA ASN A 26 -8.52 1.67 -7.05
C ASN A 26 -7.22 2.35 -7.47
N GLU A 27 -7.28 3.17 -8.51
CA GLU A 27 -6.18 4.03 -8.91
C GLU A 27 -6.63 5.49 -9.01
N ALA A 28 -5.74 6.41 -8.68
CA ALA A 28 -5.99 7.84 -8.82
C ALA A 28 -4.75 8.59 -9.25
N LEU A 29 -4.93 9.55 -10.16
CA LEU A 29 -3.89 10.43 -10.67
C LEU A 29 -4.27 11.89 -10.41
N TYR A 30 -3.49 12.57 -9.59
CA TYR A 30 -3.70 13.97 -9.25
C TYR A 30 -2.63 14.86 -9.88
N PHE A 31 -3.08 15.96 -10.47
CA PHE A 31 -2.23 17.03 -10.96
C PHE A 31 -2.50 18.30 -10.16
N ARG A 32 -1.45 18.92 -9.62
CA ARG A 32 -1.56 20.19 -8.91
C ARG A 32 -0.47 21.16 -9.35
N PRO A 33 -0.83 22.26 -10.04
CA PRO A 33 0.09 23.33 -10.32
C PRO A 33 0.66 23.91 -9.02
N LEU A 34 1.95 24.18 -9.00
CA LEU A 34 2.67 24.76 -7.88
C LEU A 34 3.15 26.18 -8.24
N LEU A 35 3.32 27.02 -7.22
CA LEU A 35 3.88 28.35 -7.40
C LEU A 35 5.26 28.29 -8.06
N GLY A 36 5.43 29.08 -9.13
CA GLY A 36 6.65 29.09 -9.93
C GLY A 36 6.64 28.14 -11.13
N GLY A 37 5.47 27.66 -11.56
CA GLY A 37 5.31 26.92 -12.82
C GLY A 37 5.70 25.43 -12.75
N SER A 38 5.96 24.90 -11.56
CA SER A 38 6.15 23.46 -11.34
C SER A 38 4.80 22.74 -11.23
N MET A 39 4.79 21.42 -11.43
CA MET A 39 3.59 20.58 -11.31
C MET A 39 3.87 19.45 -10.32
N LEU A 40 3.00 19.26 -9.33
CA LEU A 40 2.94 18.04 -8.54
C LEU A 40 2.08 17.02 -9.27
N VAL A 41 2.60 15.81 -9.42
CA VAL A 41 1.89 14.66 -9.97
C VAL A 41 1.92 13.54 -8.92
N GLN A 42 0.76 13.03 -8.54
CA GLN A 42 0.64 11.93 -7.57
C GLN A 42 -0.13 10.79 -8.22
N LEU A 43 0.46 9.60 -8.21
CA LEU A 43 -0.17 8.35 -8.64
C LEU A 43 -0.40 7.51 -7.40
N LEU A 44 -1.64 7.10 -7.19
CA LEU A 44 -2.04 6.30 -6.04
C LEU A 44 -2.65 5.00 -6.54
N PHE A 45 -2.22 3.91 -5.92
CA PHE A 45 -2.70 2.58 -6.18
C PHE A 45 -3.09 1.97 -4.84
N GLU A 46 -4.38 1.69 -4.68
CA GLU A 46 -4.93 1.02 -3.51
C GLU A 46 -5.46 -0.34 -3.97
N ILE A 47 -4.93 -1.40 -3.38
CA ILE A 47 -5.23 -2.77 -3.79
C ILE A 47 -5.56 -3.57 -2.54
N GLU A 48 -6.78 -4.09 -2.48
CA GLU A 48 -7.24 -4.99 -1.43
C GLU A 48 -7.45 -6.39 -2.01
N THR A 49 -7.09 -7.42 -1.24
CA THR A 49 -7.41 -8.81 -1.57
C THR A 49 -7.75 -9.56 -0.28
N GLU A 50 -8.50 -10.63 -0.42
CA GLU A 50 -8.75 -11.55 0.70
C GLU A 50 -7.52 -12.41 0.99
N TYR A 51 -7.31 -12.75 2.25
CA TYR A 51 -6.26 -13.68 2.65
C TYR A 51 -6.40 -15.06 1.96
N SER A 52 -7.64 -15.51 1.69
CA SER A 52 -7.92 -16.76 0.95
C SER A 52 -7.36 -16.75 -0.48
N THR A 53 -7.36 -15.58 -1.14
CA THR A 53 -6.81 -15.37 -2.48
C THR A 53 -5.29 -15.50 -2.47
N ILE A 54 -4.64 -14.93 -1.46
CA ILE A 54 -3.18 -15.03 -1.25
C ILE A 54 -2.78 -16.50 -1.04
N GLU A 55 -3.49 -17.23 -0.17
CA GLU A 55 -3.18 -18.64 0.12
C GLU A 55 -3.33 -19.53 -1.12
N SER A 56 -4.40 -19.34 -1.91
CA SER A 56 -4.66 -20.10 -3.13
C SER A 56 -3.81 -19.66 -4.33
N ASN A 57 -3.07 -18.55 -4.23
CA ASN A 57 -2.38 -17.89 -5.35
C ASN A 57 -3.32 -17.53 -6.52
N ASN A 58 -4.61 -17.33 -6.26
CA ASN A 58 -5.63 -17.12 -7.29
C ASN A 58 -5.95 -15.63 -7.49
N TYR A 59 -4.93 -14.85 -7.80
CA TYR A 59 -5.05 -13.40 -7.96
C TYR A 59 -5.76 -13.02 -9.27
N GLU A 60 -6.66 -12.05 -9.20
CA GLU A 60 -7.33 -11.49 -10.38
C GLU A 60 -6.71 -10.15 -10.77
N LYS A 61 -6.68 -9.21 -9.82
CA LYS A 61 -6.12 -7.85 -9.99
C LYS A 61 -4.94 -7.60 -9.06
N PHE A 62 -4.82 -8.36 -7.97
CA PHE A 62 -3.75 -8.19 -7.02
C PHE A 62 -2.39 -8.57 -7.64
N PRO A 63 -1.35 -7.73 -7.51
CA PRO A 63 -0.05 -8.05 -8.08
C PRO A 63 0.55 -9.31 -7.45
N LYS A 64 0.59 -10.40 -8.23
CA LYS A 64 1.13 -11.70 -7.80
C LYS A 64 2.50 -11.62 -7.09
N PRO A 65 3.49 -10.83 -7.56
CA PRO A 65 4.77 -10.72 -6.85
C PRO A 65 4.63 -10.19 -5.43
N ILE A 66 3.75 -9.21 -5.20
CA ILE A 66 3.45 -8.69 -3.87
C ILE A 66 2.72 -9.76 -3.06
N GLY A 67 1.73 -10.44 -3.65
CA GLY A 67 0.98 -11.50 -2.96
C GLY A 67 1.89 -12.64 -2.49
N GLN A 68 2.90 -12.99 -3.27
CA GLN A 68 3.91 -13.98 -2.89
C GLN A 68 4.81 -13.55 -1.73
N ILE A 69 5.05 -12.24 -1.57
CA ILE A 69 5.72 -11.69 -0.39
C ILE A 69 4.76 -11.82 0.80
N LEU A 70 3.55 -11.24 0.70
CA LEU A 70 2.57 -11.24 1.80
C LEU A 70 2.20 -12.64 2.27
N LYS A 71 2.19 -13.65 1.38
CA LYS A 71 1.95 -15.05 1.75
C LYS A 71 2.95 -15.63 2.76
N LYS A 72 4.18 -15.10 2.80
CA LYS A 72 5.28 -15.62 3.62
C LYS A 72 5.54 -14.83 4.90
N HIS A 73 4.89 -13.68 5.04
CA HIS A 73 5.12 -12.76 6.15
C HIS A 73 3.78 -12.36 6.77
N PRO A 74 3.71 -12.13 8.09
CA PRO A 74 2.45 -11.81 8.76
C PRO A 74 2.10 -10.34 8.58
N VAL A 75 1.90 -9.90 7.34
CA VAL A 75 1.64 -8.50 6.98
C VAL A 75 0.14 -8.28 6.89
N TRP A 76 -0.35 -7.29 7.62
CA TRP A 76 -1.73 -6.81 7.55
C TRP A 76 -1.88 -5.70 6.50
N GLU A 77 -0.98 -4.72 6.56
CA GLU A 77 -0.99 -3.56 5.69
C GLU A 77 0.45 -3.27 5.24
N LEU A 78 0.62 -2.88 3.98
CA LEU A 78 1.91 -2.50 3.41
C LEU A 78 1.69 -1.27 2.53
N GLU A 79 2.34 -0.19 2.90
CA GLU A 79 2.33 1.07 2.15
C GLU A 79 3.73 1.34 1.61
N MET A 80 3.79 1.78 0.36
CA MET A 80 5.03 2.19 -0.28
C MET A 80 4.83 3.48 -1.04
N GLU A 81 5.71 4.44 -0.80
CA GLU A 81 5.69 5.74 -1.47
C GLU A 81 7.03 5.95 -2.16
N LEU A 82 7.01 6.25 -3.46
CA LEU A 82 8.19 6.56 -4.25
C LEU A 82 8.06 7.98 -4.77
N THR A 83 8.89 8.89 -4.25
CA THR A 83 8.83 10.31 -4.58
C THR A 83 10.06 10.75 -5.33
N LYS A 84 9.86 11.33 -6.51
CA LYS A 84 10.93 11.90 -7.34
C LYS A 84 10.75 13.41 -7.47
N GLY A 85 11.86 14.15 -7.41
CA GLY A 85 11.88 15.61 -7.55
C GLY A 85 12.21 16.32 -6.24
N ARG A 86 12.35 17.64 -6.28
CA ARG A 86 12.67 18.45 -5.10
C ARG A 86 11.43 19.20 -4.65
N TRP A 87 11.09 19.09 -3.37
CA TRP A 87 10.03 19.88 -2.77
C TRP A 87 10.60 21.18 -2.17
N ASN A 88 10.13 22.33 -2.63
CA ASN A 88 10.53 23.61 -2.05
C ASN A 88 9.58 24.00 -0.91
N LYS A 89 9.93 23.61 0.32
CA LYS A 89 9.14 23.91 1.53
C LYS A 89 8.81 25.40 1.70
N LYS A 90 9.75 26.29 1.37
CA LYS A 90 9.55 27.74 1.47
C LYS A 90 8.49 28.27 0.49
N LYS A 91 8.37 27.65 -0.69
CA LYS A 91 7.40 28.07 -1.72
C LYS A 91 6.07 27.33 -1.63
N TRP A 92 6.08 26.07 -1.21
CA TRP A 92 4.93 25.17 -1.34
C TRP A 92 4.40 24.64 0.01
N GLY A 93 5.04 24.99 1.12
CA GLY A 93 4.67 24.57 2.47
C GLY A 93 5.40 23.30 2.96
N GLU A 94 5.25 22.98 4.24
CA GLU A 94 5.78 21.74 4.82
C GLU A 94 5.07 20.49 4.26
N TYR A 95 5.78 19.35 4.32
CA TYR A 95 5.19 18.02 4.11
C TYR A 95 4.10 17.75 5.17
N GLY A 96 3.16 16.86 4.90
CA GLY A 96 2.27 16.33 5.96
C GLY A 96 0.99 17.09 6.27
N ARG A 97 0.66 18.19 5.58
CA ARG A 97 -0.69 18.80 5.74
C ARG A 97 -1.66 18.21 4.73
N LYS A 98 -2.59 17.35 5.21
CA LYS A 98 -3.81 16.84 4.52
C LYS A 98 -4.77 17.97 4.14
N ARG A 99 -4.29 18.99 3.42
CA ARG A 99 -5.12 20.13 3.01
C ARG A 99 -5.89 19.84 1.73
N TYR A 100 -5.43 18.88 0.90
CA TYR A 100 -6.00 18.60 -0.43
C TYR A 100 -5.89 17.13 -0.91
N GLY A 101 -5.84 16.16 0.00
CA GLY A 101 -5.66 14.74 -0.35
C GLY A 101 -4.46 14.09 0.35
N TYR A 102 -4.02 12.94 -0.18
CA TYR A 102 -2.94 12.10 0.33
C TYR A 102 -1.67 12.87 0.68
N GLU A 103 -0.92 12.34 1.66
CA GLU A 103 0.27 12.98 2.22
C GLU A 103 1.37 13.14 1.16
N ILE A 104 2.15 14.22 1.25
CA ILE A 104 3.32 14.39 0.37
C ILE A 104 4.53 13.84 1.11
N SER A 105 5.11 12.79 0.56
CA SER A 105 6.31 12.16 1.08
C SER A 105 7.57 12.98 0.74
N PRO A 106 8.57 13.01 1.62
CA PRO A 106 9.94 13.37 1.26
C PRO A 106 10.46 12.65 0.00
N TYR A 107 11.43 13.28 -0.67
CA TYR A 107 12.13 12.69 -1.81
C TYR A 107 12.73 11.32 -1.49
N GLY A 108 12.65 10.39 -2.44
CA GLY A 108 13.22 9.06 -2.39
C GLY A 108 12.14 8.00 -2.20
N ALA A 109 12.28 7.16 -1.18
CA ALA A 109 11.35 6.06 -0.92
C ALA A 109 10.90 6.06 0.54
N GLN A 110 9.65 5.70 0.79
CA GLN A 110 9.15 5.35 2.11
C GLN A 110 8.46 4.01 2.04
N ILE A 111 8.59 3.24 3.11
CA ILE A 111 7.88 1.99 3.28
C ILE A 111 7.32 1.97 4.70
N ARG A 112 6.08 1.50 4.81
CA ARG A 112 5.40 1.29 6.08
C ARG A 112 4.73 -0.07 6.04
N GLY A 113 4.72 -0.77 7.15
CA GLY A 113 4.02 -2.03 7.24
C GLY A 113 3.52 -2.30 8.64
N ILE A 114 2.34 -2.89 8.71
CA ILE A 114 1.77 -3.41 9.93
C ILE A 114 1.91 -4.92 9.90
N LEU A 115 2.70 -5.47 10.81
CA LEU A 115 2.84 -6.90 10.98
C LEU A 115 2.05 -7.34 12.20
N TYR A 116 1.23 -8.39 12.06
CA TYR A 116 0.43 -8.94 13.16
C TYR A 116 1.09 -10.16 13.78
N ASN A 117 0.99 -10.29 15.09
CA ASN A 117 1.55 -11.44 15.82
C ASN A 117 0.52 -12.56 15.91
N LYS A 118 0.43 -13.37 14.86
CA LYS A 118 -0.57 -14.45 14.70
C LYS A 118 -0.78 -15.30 15.96
N ASP A 119 0.29 -15.61 16.70
CA ASP A 119 0.25 -16.52 17.86
C ASP A 119 0.39 -15.81 19.22
N ASN A 120 0.45 -14.46 19.24
CA ASN A 120 0.73 -13.64 20.43
C ASN A 120 1.98 -14.05 21.25
N ASN A 121 2.83 -14.92 20.69
CA ASN A 121 4.04 -15.45 21.32
C ASN A 121 5.29 -15.26 20.44
N THR A 122 5.14 -14.65 19.26
CA THR A 122 6.29 -14.29 18.44
C THR A 122 6.99 -13.10 19.08
N ASN A 123 8.31 -13.22 19.30
CA ASN A 123 9.11 -12.13 19.83
C ASN A 123 9.41 -11.08 18.74
N GLU A 124 9.77 -9.88 19.18
CA GLU A 124 10.09 -8.74 18.32
C GLU A 124 11.23 -9.03 17.34
N ILE A 125 12.22 -9.84 17.75
CA ILE A 125 13.36 -10.25 16.91
C ILE A 125 12.90 -11.02 15.67
N ASN A 126 11.93 -11.93 15.82
CA ASN A 126 11.41 -12.69 14.69
C ASN A 126 10.54 -11.81 13.78
N MET A 127 9.77 -10.88 14.35
CA MET A 127 9.02 -9.89 13.56
C MET A 127 9.95 -8.98 12.75
N GLN A 128 11.08 -8.57 13.34
CA GLN A 128 12.11 -7.79 12.67
C GLN A 128 12.73 -8.54 11.49
N LYS A 129 12.93 -9.86 11.59
CA LYS A 129 13.39 -10.67 10.45
C LYS A 129 12.41 -10.67 9.29
N HIS A 130 11.11 -10.81 9.56
CA HIS A 130 10.10 -10.72 8.50
C HIS A 130 10.16 -9.35 7.80
N TRP A 131 10.31 -8.27 8.56
CA TRP A 131 10.46 -6.94 7.99
C TRP A 131 11.68 -6.80 7.06
N ILE A 132 12.87 -7.23 7.51
CA ILE A 132 14.11 -7.19 6.72
C ILE A 132 13.96 -8.00 5.42
N GLU A 133 13.30 -9.15 5.49
CA GLU A 133 13.03 -9.98 4.31
C GLU A 133 12.06 -9.30 3.33
N ILE A 134 10.99 -8.66 3.83
CA ILE A 134 10.05 -7.87 3.02
C ILE A 134 10.80 -6.76 2.28
N GLU A 135 11.59 -5.94 2.98
CA GLU A 135 12.38 -4.86 2.39
C GLU A 135 13.32 -5.38 1.29
N SER A 136 14.01 -6.49 1.57
CA SER A 136 14.91 -7.15 0.61
C SER A 136 14.18 -7.59 -0.66
N LYS A 137 12.98 -8.20 -0.53
CA LYS A 137 12.18 -8.62 -1.69
C LYS A 137 11.64 -7.43 -2.48
N LEU A 138 11.17 -6.38 -1.79
CA LEU A 138 10.68 -5.17 -2.43
C LEU A 138 11.77 -4.40 -3.15
N SER A 139 12.98 -4.35 -2.58
CA SER A 139 14.17 -3.81 -3.24
C SER A 139 14.44 -4.50 -4.57
N GLY A 140 14.36 -5.83 -4.62
CA GLY A 140 14.48 -6.60 -5.85
C GLY A 140 13.33 -6.37 -6.83
N LEU A 141 12.09 -6.26 -6.34
CA LEU A 141 10.89 -6.07 -7.17
C LEU A 141 10.85 -4.68 -7.85
N TYR A 142 11.23 -3.63 -7.12
CA TYR A 142 11.18 -2.24 -7.59
C TYR A 142 12.53 -1.74 -8.12
N CYS A 143 13.55 -2.61 -8.21
CA CYS A 143 14.90 -2.26 -8.64
C CYS A 143 15.44 -1.01 -7.92
N SER A 144 15.18 -0.91 -6.62
CA SER A 144 15.50 0.26 -5.81
C SER A 144 16.21 -0.16 -4.54
N SER A 145 16.98 0.75 -3.95
CA SER A 145 17.79 0.48 -2.75
C SER A 145 16.98 0.39 -1.45
N ILE A 146 15.70 0.00 -1.49
CA ILE A 146 14.78 -0.11 -0.33
C ILE A 146 15.39 -0.93 0.82
N ASN A 147 16.23 -1.92 0.51
CA ASN A 147 16.96 -2.71 1.50
C ASN A 147 18.00 -1.92 2.33
N GLN A 148 18.26 -0.66 2.00
CA GLN A 148 19.11 0.25 2.76
C GLN A 148 18.32 1.05 3.80
N ILE A 149 17.00 0.89 3.84
CA ILE A 149 16.15 1.51 4.86
C ILE A 149 16.55 0.94 6.21
N LYS A 150 16.86 1.84 7.15
CA LYS A 150 17.00 1.49 8.56
C LYS A 150 15.62 1.51 9.18
N ILE A 151 15.30 0.47 9.94
CA ILE A 151 14.11 0.46 10.79
C ILE A 151 14.19 1.68 11.70
N GLN A 152 13.23 2.59 11.55
CA GLN A 152 13.07 3.72 12.46
C GLN A 152 12.05 3.31 13.52
N ASN A 153 12.54 3.06 14.74
CA ASN A 153 11.69 2.80 15.92
C ASN A 153 11.02 4.09 16.45
N GLU A 154 11.24 5.23 15.79
CA GLU A 154 10.64 6.49 16.20
C GLU A 154 9.14 6.45 15.86
N LYS A 155 8.30 6.62 16.90
CA LYS A 155 6.88 6.91 16.74
C LYS A 155 6.72 7.99 15.68
N ILE A 156 6.00 7.67 14.62
CA ILE A 156 5.84 8.50 13.45
C ILE A 156 5.48 9.94 13.88
N LYS A 157 6.34 10.91 13.54
CA LYS A 157 6.09 12.35 13.80
C LYS A 157 4.86 12.89 13.08
N TYR A 158 4.39 12.17 12.06
CA TYR A 158 3.31 12.54 11.15
C TYR A 158 2.22 11.46 11.21
N GLY A 159 1.20 11.68 12.06
CA GLY A 159 0.17 10.70 12.41
C GLY A 159 -0.33 9.83 11.24
N TYR A 160 0.23 8.64 11.16
CA TYR A 160 -0.22 7.56 10.29
C TYR A 160 -1.44 6.91 10.94
N TYR A 161 -2.44 6.63 10.11
CA TYR A 161 -3.63 5.90 10.52
C TYR A 161 -3.82 4.80 9.49
N PRO A 162 -3.68 3.52 9.88
CA PRO A 162 -3.90 2.42 8.96
C PRO A 162 -5.30 2.50 8.38
N ILE A 163 -5.38 2.36 7.06
CA ILE A 163 -6.64 2.45 6.33
C ILE A 163 -7.36 1.09 6.41
N GLY A 164 -6.59 0.00 6.50
CA GLY A 164 -7.10 -1.37 6.51
C GLY A 164 -7.49 -1.92 7.88
N ILE A 165 -7.20 -1.25 9.00
CA ILE A 165 -7.57 -1.77 10.33
C ILE A 165 -9.06 -1.53 10.61
N LYS A 166 -9.85 -2.61 10.51
CA LYS A 166 -11.26 -2.66 10.94
C LYS A 166 -11.48 -3.57 12.15
N GLU A 167 -10.65 -3.41 13.19
CA GLU A 167 -10.63 -4.23 14.42
C GLU A 167 -9.87 -5.55 14.28
N ILE A 168 -8.59 -5.49 14.65
CA ILE A 168 -7.83 -6.68 15.03
C ILE A 168 -8.08 -6.91 16.53
N ASN A 169 -9.22 -7.50 16.88
CA ASN A 169 -9.53 -7.80 18.28
C ASN A 169 -8.61 -8.92 18.77
N ASN A 170 -7.87 -8.69 19.86
CA ASN A 170 -6.99 -9.65 20.55
C ASN A 170 -5.69 -10.11 19.84
N ILE A 171 -5.27 -9.49 18.74
CA ILE A 171 -3.95 -9.78 18.14
C ILE A 171 -3.06 -8.55 18.26
N THR A 172 -1.86 -8.74 18.81
CA THR A 172 -0.85 -7.68 18.89
C THR A 172 -0.25 -7.41 17.52
N TRP A 173 0.11 -6.16 17.24
CA TRP A 173 0.74 -5.77 15.97
C TRP A 173 1.94 -4.88 16.23
N ILE A 174 2.87 -4.87 15.27
CA ILE A 174 4.06 -4.04 15.26
C ILE A 174 4.05 -3.23 13.98
N GLU A 175 4.29 -1.95 14.13
CA GLU A 175 4.47 -1.03 13.02
C GLU A 175 5.94 -0.94 12.64
N TYR A 176 6.22 -1.04 11.36
CA TYR A 176 7.54 -0.79 10.79
C TYR A 176 7.46 0.37 9.82
N TYR A 177 8.45 1.26 9.91
CA TYR A 177 8.56 2.44 9.08
C TYR A 177 10.03 2.67 8.71
N GLY A 178 10.26 3.16 7.50
CA GLY A 178 11.52 3.79 7.18
C GLY A 178 11.56 4.48 5.83
N THR A 179 12.63 5.26 5.62
CA THR A 179 12.78 6.20 4.51
C THR A 179 14.16 6.15 3.85
N LEU A 180 14.20 6.52 2.56
CA LEU A 180 15.39 6.81 1.79
C LEU A 180 15.27 8.20 1.13
N PRO A 181 16.35 8.99 1.06
CA PRO A 181 17.58 8.77 1.83
C PRO A 181 17.27 8.83 3.33
N SER A 182 18.01 8.06 4.13
CA SER A 182 17.83 8.12 5.58
C SER A 182 18.15 9.54 6.06
N GLU A 183 17.31 10.10 6.94
CA GLU A 183 17.66 11.36 7.59
C GLU A 183 18.98 11.15 8.37
N PRO A 184 19.95 12.09 8.25
CA PRO A 184 21.24 11.99 8.92
C PRO A 184 21.14 12.14 10.44
#